data_AF-A0A8C9LDZ4-F1
#
_entry.id   AF-A0A8C9LDZ4-F1
#
_cell.length_a   1.000
_cell.length_b   1.000
_cell.length_c   1.000
_cell.angle_alpha   90.00
_cell.angle_beta   90.00
_cell.angle_gamma   90.00
#
_symmetry.space_group_name_H-M   'P 1'
#
loop_
_entity.id
_entity.type
_entity.pdbx_description
1 polymer ?
#
loop_
_entity_poly.entity_id
_entity_poly.type
_entity_poly.pdbx_seq_one_letter_code
_entity_poly.pdbx_strand_id
1 'polypeptide(L)'
;MVFAKHLRVAGDEFRNKYLQSTDEADRTHYNEDWTQMKVKLTVSHNRWDKLLFFAVHCREYWKRCMNLTLPLQTAKIELLKKLVPEMVRFEPTWEELELYKDGGMAVIDQWICAHAR
;
A
#
# COMPACT_ATOMS: atom_id res chain seq x y z
N MET A 1 5.04 -15.27 -8.02
CA MET A 1 5.54 -14.06 -8.72
C MET A 1 6.03 -13.10 -7.66
N VAL A 2 7.20 -12.49 -7.84
CA VAL A 2 7.83 -11.58 -6.88
C VAL A 2 7.86 -10.18 -7.50
N PHE A 3 7.47 -9.15 -6.73
CA PHE A 3 7.50 -7.77 -7.20
C PHE A 3 8.93 -7.26 -7.37
N ALA A 4 9.11 -6.31 -8.30
CA ALA A 4 10.39 -5.67 -8.54
C ALA A 4 10.93 -5.03 -7.25
N LYS A 5 12.23 -5.21 -6.99
CA LYS A 5 12.86 -4.80 -5.72
C LYS A 5 12.64 -3.32 -5.40
N HIS A 6 12.81 -2.43 -6.37
CA HIS A 6 12.65 -0.99 -6.16
C HIS A 6 11.24 -0.59 -5.70
N LEU A 7 10.20 -1.31 -6.14
CA LEU A 7 8.81 -1.05 -5.70
C LEU A 7 8.57 -1.54 -4.26
N ARG A 8 9.17 -2.68 -3.89
CA ARG A 8 9.13 -3.18 -2.50
C ARG A 8 9.81 -2.20 -1.55
N VAL A 9 11.00 -1.72 -1.92
CA VAL A 9 11.76 -0.71 -1.16
C VAL A 9 10.93 0.57 -0.97
N ALA A 10 10.31 1.10 -2.02
CA ALA A 10 9.45 2.28 -1.91
C ALA A 10 8.27 2.05 -0.94
N GLY A 11 7.65 0.87 -0.98
CA GLY A 11 6.61 0.49 -0.03
C GLY A 11 7.12 0.35 1.41
N ASP A 12 8.31 -0.21 1.62
CA ASP A 12 8.93 -0.36 2.94
C ASP A 12 9.35 0.98 3.54
N GLU A 13 9.87 1.90 2.72
CA GLU A 13 10.15 3.28 3.13
C GLU A 13 8.90 3.99 3.62
N PHE A 14 7.79 3.83 2.90
CA PHE A 14 6.51 4.40 3.30
C PHE A 14 5.97 3.77 4.60
N ARG A 15 6.04 2.44 4.73
CA ARG A 15 5.66 1.70 5.94
C ARG A 15 6.44 2.18 7.16
N ASN A 16 7.75 2.35 7.02
CA ASN A 16 8.61 2.80 8.11
C ASN A 16 8.29 4.25 8.51
N LYS A 17 8.22 5.14 7.51
CA LYS A 17 8.08 6.58 7.72
C LYS A 17 6.71 6.99 8.28
N TYR A 18 5.63 6.40 7.77
CA TYR A 18 4.27 6.86 8.09
C TYR A 18 3.47 5.88 8.95
N LEU A 19 3.80 4.57 8.92
CA LEU A 19 3.03 3.54 9.62
C LEU A 19 3.80 2.92 10.81
N GLN A 20 5.05 3.34 11.05
CA GLN A 20 5.94 2.77 12.07
C GLN A 20 5.95 1.22 11.97
N SER A 21 6.04 0.76 10.72
CA SER A 21 5.94 -0.64 10.31
C SER A 21 7.26 -1.04 9.65
N THR A 22 7.89 -2.08 10.19
CA THR A 22 9.11 -2.70 9.64
C THR A 22 8.96 -4.21 9.68
N ASP A 23 9.72 -4.93 8.87
CA ASP A 23 9.61 -6.40 8.80
C ASP A 23 9.97 -7.08 10.12
N GLU A 24 10.87 -6.51 10.91
CA GLU A 24 11.22 -6.97 12.26
C GLU A 24 10.02 -6.81 13.22
N ALA A 25 9.39 -5.64 13.22
CA ALA A 25 8.23 -5.35 14.07
C ALA A 25 7.00 -6.17 13.65
N ASP A 26 6.85 -6.36 12.34
CA ASP A 26 5.73 -7.07 11.73
C ASP A 26 5.95 -8.58 11.64
N ARG A 27 7.17 -9.06 11.97
CA ARG A 27 7.57 -10.47 11.82
C ARG A 27 7.31 -10.99 10.40
N THR A 28 7.50 -10.11 9.42
CA THR A 28 7.30 -10.35 7.98
C THR A 28 8.64 -10.38 7.24
N HIS A 29 9.67 -11.01 7.82
CA HIS A 29 10.99 -11.08 7.20
C HIS A 29 10.93 -11.66 5.79
N TYR A 30 11.33 -10.84 4.83
CA TYR A 30 11.41 -11.23 3.43
C TYR A 30 12.79 -11.78 3.07
N ASN A 31 12.83 -12.89 2.31
CA ASN A 31 14.08 -13.41 1.73
C ASN A 31 14.09 -13.15 0.21
N GLU A 32 15.18 -12.60 -0.30
CA GLU A 32 15.36 -12.36 -1.75
C GLU A 32 15.30 -13.65 -2.55
N ASP A 33 15.83 -14.75 -2.02
CA ASP A 33 15.56 -16.07 -2.56
C ASP A 33 14.21 -16.59 -2.04
N TRP A 34 13.17 -16.33 -2.83
CA TRP A 34 11.81 -16.72 -2.50
C TRP A 34 11.64 -18.24 -2.31
N THR A 35 12.51 -19.07 -2.90
CA THR A 35 12.44 -20.54 -2.75
C THR A 35 12.75 -20.99 -1.32
N GLN A 36 13.46 -20.15 -0.57
CA GLN A 36 13.82 -20.40 0.82
C GLN A 36 12.79 -19.83 1.81
N MET A 37 11.79 -19.08 1.34
CA MET A 37 10.74 -18.55 2.21
C MET A 37 9.83 -19.68 2.70
N LYS A 38 9.86 -19.92 4.02
CA LYS A 38 8.96 -20.86 4.70
C LYS A 38 8.14 -20.09 5.72
N VAL A 39 6.90 -19.76 5.34
CA VAL A 39 5.98 -19.06 6.24
C VAL A 39 5.24 -20.10 7.09
N LYS A 40 5.31 -19.96 8.41
CA LYS A 40 4.49 -20.74 9.33
C LYS A 40 3.10 -20.11 9.37
N LEU A 41 2.07 -20.84 8.96
CA LEU A 41 0.68 -20.39 9.10
C LEU A 41 0.35 -20.26 10.59
N THR A 42 0.36 -19.04 11.11
CA THR A 42 -0.13 -18.72 12.44
C THR A 42 -1.49 -18.04 12.30
N VAL A 43 -2.51 -18.64 12.90
CA VAL A 43 -3.82 -18.00 13.03
C VAL A 43 -3.66 -16.88 14.07
N SER A 44 -3.34 -15.67 13.60
CA SER A 44 -3.33 -14.49 14.46
C SER A 44 -4.76 -14.19 14.88
N HIS A 45 -5.10 -14.50 16.13
CA HIS A 45 -6.35 -14.07 16.73
C HIS A 45 -6.28 -12.54 16.84
N ASN A 46 -6.98 -11.88 15.92
CA ASN A 46 -7.45 -10.49 15.97
C ASN A 46 -6.57 -9.53 16.78
N ARG A 47 -5.69 -8.81 16.09
CA ARG A 47 -5.15 -7.55 16.61
C ARG A 47 -5.29 -6.48 15.54
N TRP A 48 -6.53 -6.06 15.34
CA TRP A 48 -6.98 -4.98 14.43
C TRP A 48 -6.46 -3.59 14.84
N ASP A 49 -5.42 -3.51 15.67
CA ASP A 49 -5.00 -2.29 16.37
C ASP A 49 -4.17 -1.33 15.50
N LYS A 50 -3.89 -1.69 14.24
CA LYS A 50 -3.16 -0.84 13.29
C LYS A 50 -3.86 -0.71 11.93
N LEU A 51 -5.18 -0.91 11.89
CA LEU A 51 -5.98 -0.79 10.67
C LEU A 51 -6.36 0.64 10.34
N LEU A 52 -5.35 1.49 10.33
CA LEU A 52 -5.46 2.87 9.92
C LEU A 52 -4.94 3.08 8.49
N PHE A 53 -4.99 2.01 7.69
CA PHE A 53 -4.60 2.04 6.29
C PHE A 53 -5.79 1.70 5.42
N PHE A 54 -6.43 2.72 4.86
CA PHE A 54 -7.41 2.55 3.79
C PHE A 54 -6.64 2.46 2.48
N ALA A 55 -6.02 1.31 2.24
CA ALA A 55 -5.56 1.00 0.91
C ALA A 55 -6.78 0.74 0.04
N VAL A 56 -7.18 1.77 -0.70
CA VAL A 56 -8.21 1.65 -1.71
C VAL A 56 -7.62 0.83 -2.85
N HIS A 57 -7.62 -0.51 -2.73
CA HIS A 57 -7.51 -1.38 -3.90
C HIS A 57 -8.81 -1.30 -4.69
N CYS A 58 -9.15 -0.10 -5.20
CA CYS A 58 -10.20 0.04 -6.19
C CYS A 58 -9.63 -0.44 -7.53
N ARG A 59 -9.83 -1.72 -7.79
CA ARG A 59 -9.57 -2.37 -9.08
C ARG A 59 -10.35 -1.74 -10.25
N GLU A 60 -11.23 -0.77 -9.97
CA GLU A 60 -12.01 0.06 -10.92
C GLU A 60 -11.39 1.45 -11.21
N TYR A 61 -10.40 1.96 -10.45
CA TYR A 61 -10.01 3.38 -10.53
C TYR A 61 -9.15 3.78 -11.70
N TRP A 62 -8.30 2.88 -12.21
CA TRP A 62 -7.34 3.30 -13.23
C TRP A 62 -7.83 3.11 -14.67
N LYS A 63 -8.69 2.10 -14.91
CA LYS A 63 -9.08 1.74 -16.29
C LYS A 63 -10.22 2.55 -16.89
N ARG A 64 -10.90 3.41 -16.12
CA ARG A 64 -12.11 4.11 -16.61
C ARG A 64 -12.13 5.64 -16.43
N CYS A 65 -11.24 6.21 -15.63
CA CYS A 65 -11.29 7.63 -15.23
C CYS A 65 -10.42 8.58 -16.05
N MET A 66 -9.72 8.11 -17.09
CA MET A 66 -9.13 9.05 -18.06
C MET A 66 -10.18 9.79 -18.91
N ASN A 67 -11.49 9.52 -18.75
CA ASN A 67 -12.54 10.26 -19.48
C ASN A 67 -13.86 10.56 -18.72
N LEU A 68 -14.03 10.22 -17.43
CA LEU A 68 -15.28 10.56 -16.70
C LEU A 68 -14.98 11.02 -15.25
N THR A 69 -15.16 12.33 -15.06
CA THR A 69 -15.38 13.09 -13.80
C THR A 69 -14.37 12.94 -12.65
N LEU A 70 -13.18 13.53 -12.83
CA LEU A 70 -12.24 13.93 -11.77
C LEU A 70 -12.85 14.53 -10.48
N PRO A 71 -13.87 15.44 -10.52
CA PRO A 71 -14.33 16.15 -9.31
C PRO A 71 -15.11 15.27 -8.32
N LEU A 72 -15.83 14.24 -8.80
CA LEU A 72 -16.50 13.29 -7.91
C LEU A 72 -15.49 12.45 -7.11
N GLN A 73 -14.33 12.23 -7.72
CA GLN A 73 -13.29 11.38 -7.17
C GLN A 73 -12.55 12.06 -6.03
N THR A 74 -12.19 13.33 -6.22
CA THR A 74 -11.58 14.18 -5.20
C THR A 74 -12.55 14.45 -4.05
N ALA A 75 -13.83 14.74 -4.33
CA ALA A 75 -14.83 14.99 -3.29
C ALA A 75 -15.04 13.79 -2.35
N LYS A 76 -15.03 12.56 -2.88
CA LYS A 76 -15.14 11.34 -2.07
C LYS A 76 -13.91 11.14 -1.18
N ILE A 77 -12.72 11.42 -1.69
CA ILE A 77 -11.46 11.32 -0.92
C ILE A 77 -11.42 12.39 0.17
N GLU A 78 -11.83 13.63 -0.13
CA GLU A 78 -11.92 14.71 0.85
C GLU A 78 -12.91 14.38 1.97
N LEU A 79 -14.07 13.81 1.63
CA LEU A 79 -15.03 13.35 2.63
C LEU A 79 -14.43 12.24 3.51
N LEU A 80 -13.71 11.29 2.89
CA LEU A 80 -13.05 10.21 3.63
C LEU A 80 -11.96 10.75 4.57
N LYS A 81 -11.15 11.73 4.12
CA LYS A 81 -10.17 12.43 4.94
C LYS A 81 -10.83 13.19 6.11
N LYS A 82 -12.05 13.72 5.94
CA LYS A 82 -12.81 14.36 7.04
C LYS A 82 -13.34 13.33 8.05
N LEU A 83 -13.79 12.16 7.59
CA LEU A 83 -14.34 11.12 8.45
C LEU A 83 -13.25 10.35 9.22
N VAL A 84 -12.08 10.17 8.60
CA VAL A 84 -10.93 9.47 9.19
C VAL A 84 -9.68 10.34 8.99
N PRO A 85 -9.45 11.33 9.88
CA PRO A 85 -8.36 12.29 9.71
C PRO A 85 -6.98 11.67 9.90
N GLU A 86 -6.90 10.56 10.62
CA GLU A 86 -5.65 9.84 10.83
C GLU A 86 -5.23 9.02 9.58
N MET A 87 -6.12 8.86 8.58
CA MET A 87 -5.86 8.06 7.38
C MET A 87 -4.63 8.57 6.61
N VAL A 88 -3.67 7.66 6.42
CA VAL A 88 -2.48 7.92 5.60
C VAL A 88 -2.67 7.31 4.21
N ARG A 89 -2.29 8.06 3.17
CA ARG A 89 -2.28 7.59 1.78
C ARG A 89 -0.89 7.80 1.17
N PHE A 90 -0.46 6.87 0.33
CA PHE A 90 0.70 7.06 -0.54
C PHE A 90 0.33 8.08 -1.63
N GLU A 91 0.90 9.28 -1.55
CA GLU A 91 0.75 10.35 -2.55
C GLU A 91 2.11 10.53 -3.25
N PRO A 92 2.26 10.06 -4.51
CA PRO A 92 3.54 10.12 -5.20
C PRO A 92 3.86 11.54 -5.65
N THR A 93 5.15 11.86 -5.73
CA THR A 93 5.64 13.02 -6.48
C THR A 93 5.53 12.79 -7.99
N TRP A 94 5.64 13.85 -8.78
CA TRP A 94 5.62 13.73 -10.25
C TRP A 94 6.74 12.83 -10.78
N GLU A 95 7.93 12.90 -10.18
CA GLU A 95 9.08 12.08 -10.53
C GLU A 95 8.83 10.59 -10.23
N GLU A 96 8.25 10.28 -9.06
CA GLU A 96 7.88 8.92 -8.69
C GLU A 96 6.76 8.36 -9.58
N LEU A 97 5.79 9.21 -9.97
CA LEU A 97 4.71 8.81 -10.86
C LEU A 97 5.25 8.46 -12.26
N GLU A 98 6.19 9.24 -12.78
CA GLU A 98 6.85 8.95 -14.05
C GLU A 98 7.73 7.69 -13.97
N LEU A 99 8.42 7.51 -12.84
CA LEU A 99 9.30 6.38 -12.58
C LEU A 99 8.53 5.05 -12.44
N TYR A 100 7.55 5.01 -11.53
CA TYR A 100 6.83 3.79 -11.18
C TYR A 100 5.68 3.50 -12.14
N LYS A 101 5.12 4.53 -12.78
CA LYS A 101 3.94 4.45 -13.63
C LYS A 101 2.74 3.87 -12.86
N ASP A 102 1.60 3.80 -13.53
CA ASP A 102 0.35 3.34 -12.95
C ASP A 102 0.43 1.91 -12.38
N GLY A 103 1.18 1.05 -13.06
CA GLY A 103 1.41 -0.33 -12.64
C GLY A 103 2.28 -0.44 -11.38
N GLY A 104 3.33 0.38 -11.27
CA GLY A 104 4.20 0.39 -10.09
C GLY A 104 3.49 0.96 -8.87
N MET A 105 2.68 2.01 -9.06
CA MET A 105 1.82 2.56 -8.01
C MET A 105 0.88 1.49 -7.42
N ALA A 106 0.23 0.71 -8.29
CA ALA A 106 -0.65 -0.37 -7.84
C ALA A 106 0.10 -1.49 -7.09
N VAL A 107 1.35 -1.77 -7.46
CA VAL A 107 2.19 -2.77 -6.77
C VAL A 107 2.63 -2.26 -5.39
N ILE A 108 3.01 -0.99 -5.27
CA ILE A 108 3.35 -0.37 -4.00
C ILE A 108 2.15 -0.43 -3.06
N ASP A 109 0.97 -0.04 -3.54
CA ASP A 109 -0.27 -0.14 -2.75
C ASP A 109 -0.52 -1.59 -2.28
N GLN A 110 -0.44 -2.57 -3.18
CA GLN A 110 -0.61 -3.99 -2.83
C GLN A 110 0.43 -4.48 -1.82
N TRP A 111 1.68 -4.04 -1.95
CA TRP A 111 2.75 -4.41 -1.03
C TRP A 111 2.48 -3.87 0.37
N ILE A 112 2.08 -2.60 0.50
CA ILE A 112 1.74 -2.02 1.79
C ILE A 112 0.51 -2.72 2.39
N CYS A 113 -0.52 -3.01 1.60
CA CYS A 113 -1.70 -3.78 2.05
C CYS A 113 -1.34 -5.13 2.66
N ALA A 114 -0.41 -5.84 2.01
CA ALA A 114 -0.03 -7.19 2.42
C ALA A 114 0.64 -7.24 3.80
N HIS A 115 1.13 -6.10 4.28
CA HIS A 115 1.79 -5.96 5.57
C HIS A 115 0.89 -5.32 6.64
N ALA A 116 -0.36 -4.96 6.31
CA ALA A 116 -1.34 -4.55 7.30
C ALA A 116 -1.75 -5.74 8.18
N ARG A 117 -1.84 -5.53 9.50
CA ARG A 117 -2.29 -6.54 10.47
C ARG A 117 -3.69 -6.22 11.02
#